data_AF-A0A7J5X2I5-F1
#
_entry.id   AF-A0A7J5X2I5-F1
#
_cell.length_a   1.000
_cell.length_b   1.000
_cell.length_c   1.000
_cell.angle_alpha   90.00
_cell.angle_beta   90.00
_cell.angle_gamma   90.00
#
_symmetry.space_group_name_H-M   'P 1'
#
loop_
_entity.id
_entity.type
_entity.pdbx_description
1 polymer ?
#
loop_
_entity_poly.entity_id
_entity_poly.type
_entity_poly.pdbx_seq_one_letter_code
_entity_poly.pdbx_strand_id
1 'polypeptide(L)'
;MRARRIPERSWLTWLAVPLVYGVYTLIRGPIVDWYPYPFIDPRGQGYVSMTISPVVVFVGMALMSFGVYWAGTRGRSREEVAA
;
A
#
# COMPACT_ATOMS: atom_id res chain seq x y z
N MET A 1 27.68 -13.12 -3.22
CA MET A 1 26.45 -12.90 -2.44
C MET A 1 25.31 -13.65 -3.12
N ARG A 2 24.65 -14.61 -2.44
CA ARG A 2 23.60 -15.45 -3.05
C ARG A 2 22.34 -14.59 -3.19
N ALA A 3 21.93 -14.28 -4.43
CA ALA A 3 20.70 -13.52 -4.69
C ALA A 3 19.51 -14.30 -4.12
N ARG A 4 18.96 -13.86 -2.98
CA ARG A 4 17.77 -14.45 -2.37
C ARG A 4 16.64 -14.31 -3.39
N ARG A 5 15.97 -15.42 -3.73
CA ARG A 5 14.70 -15.35 -4.48
C ARG A 5 13.77 -14.44 -3.70
N ILE A 6 13.26 -13.40 -4.35
CA ILE A 6 12.24 -12.54 -3.78
C ILE A 6 10.96 -13.38 -3.73
N PRO A 7 10.42 -13.70 -2.55
CA PRO A 7 9.14 -14.40 -2.47
C PRO A 7 8.09 -13.66 -3.29
N GLU A 8 7.27 -14.40 -4.03
CA GLU A 8 6.14 -13.94 -4.84
C GLU A 8 5.16 -13.00 -4.10
N ARG A 9 5.20 -12.96 -2.77
CA ARG A 9 4.37 -12.11 -1.90
C ARG A 9 5.11 -10.93 -1.28
N SER A 10 6.39 -10.72 -1.56
CA SER A 10 7.17 -9.63 -0.95
C SER A 10 6.63 -8.24 -1.25
N TRP A 11 5.94 -8.07 -2.37
CA TRP A 11 5.27 -6.82 -2.74
C TRP A 11 4.08 -6.49 -1.82
N LEU A 12 3.47 -7.50 -1.17
CA LEU A 12 2.39 -7.31 -0.19
C LEU A 12 2.90 -6.92 1.19
N THR A 13 4.12 -7.35 1.56
CA THR A 13 4.68 -7.08 2.90
C THR A 13 4.77 -5.59 3.19
N TRP A 14 5.11 -4.77 2.19
CA TRP A 14 5.19 -3.33 2.33
C TRP A 14 3.81 -2.65 2.42
N LEU A 15 2.74 -3.25 1.88
CA LEU A 15 1.37 -2.74 2.02
C LEU A 15 0.78 -2.99 3.42
N ALA A 16 1.38 -3.88 4.21
CA ALA A 16 0.96 -4.08 5.59
C ALA A 16 1.11 -2.80 6.43
N VAL A 17 2.16 -2.01 6.20
CA VAL A 17 2.43 -0.76 6.94
C VAL A 17 1.30 0.27 6.78
N PRO A 18 0.96 0.72 5.54
CA PRO A 18 -0.14 1.68 5.37
C PRO A 18 -1.49 1.11 5.78
N LEU A 19 -1.71 -0.22 5.64
CA LEU A 19 -2.94 -0.86 6.09
C LEU A 19 -3.10 -0.78 7.61
N VAL A 20 -2.08 -1.22 8.37
CA VAL A 20 -2.09 -1.21 9.83
C VAL A 20 -2.21 0.23 10.35
N TYR A 21 -1.46 1.16 9.75
CA TYR A 21 -1.54 2.57 10.13
C TYR A 21 -2.91 3.18 9.83
N GLY A 22 -3.52 2.85 8.68
CA GLY A 22 -4.89 3.26 8.34
C GLY A 22 -5.91 2.75 9.36
N VAL A 23 -5.87 1.45 9.69
CA VAL A 23 -6.75 0.87 10.71
C VAL A 23 -6.54 1.52 12.08
N TYR A 24 -5.28 1.69 12.50
CA TYR A 24 -4.95 2.35 13.75
C TYR A 24 -5.50 3.77 13.83
N THR A 25 -5.30 4.58 12.78
CA THR A 25 -5.77 5.96 12.75
C THR A 25 -7.30 6.07 12.76
N LEU A 26 -8.00 5.15 12.12
CA LEU A 26 -9.47 5.11 12.14
C LEU A 26 -10.04 4.71 13.50
N ILE A 27 -9.37 3.83 14.24
CA ILE A 27 -9.79 3.44 15.59
C ILE A 27 -9.45 4.55 16.60
N ARG A 28 -8.22 5.09 16.50
CA ARG A 28 -7.70 6.09 17.44
C ARG A 28 -8.31 7.49 17.21
N GLY A 29 -8.69 7.81 15.98
CA GLY A 29 -9.23 9.12 15.60
C GLY A 29 -10.43 9.56 16.43
N PRO A 30 -11.50 8.75 16.51
CA PRO A 30 -12.66 9.03 17.37
C PRO A 30 -12.33 9.09 18.86
N ILE A 31 -11.31 8.35 19.32
CA ILE A 31 -10.94 8.26 20.75
C ILE A 31 -10.25 9.54 21.22
N VAL A 32 -9.35 10.08 20.40
CA VAL A 32 -8.53 11.27 20.72
C VAL A 32 -9.09 12.53 20.05
N ASP A 33 -10.24 12.41 19.39
CA ASP A 33 -10.92 13.46 18.62
C ASP A 33 -10.05 14.11 17.52
N TRP A 34 -9.01 13.42 17.05
CA TRP A 34 -8.03 13.96 16.09
C TRP A 34 -7.68 12.96 14.99
N TYR A 35 -7.75 13.42 13.73
CA TYR A 35 -7.35 12.68 12.55
C TYR A 35 -6.08 13.27 11.93
N PRO A 36 -5.08 12.45 11.56
CA PRO A 36 -3.84 12.96 10.96
C PRO A 36 -4.02 13.56 9.56
N TYR A 37 -5.08 13.21 8.83
CA TYR A 37 -5.32 13.74 7.50
C TYR A 37 -6.79 14.12 7.28
N PRO A 38 -7.05 15.21 6.54
CA PRO A 38 -8.42 15.66 6.27
C PRO A 38 -9.22 14.66 5.43
N PHE A 39 -8.56 13.87 4.57
CA PHE A 39 -9.24 12.87 3.73
C PHE A 39 -9.71 11.63 4.50
N ILE A 40 -9.22 11.39 5.73
CA ILE A 40 -9.70 10.31 6.61
C ILE A 40 -10.64 10.83 7.70
N ASP A 41 -10.89 12.13 7.76
CA ASP A 41 -11.80 12.72 8.73
C ASP A 41 -13.25 12.67 8.19
N PRO A 42 -14.19 11.97 8.86
CA PRO A 42 -15.57 11.88 8.40
C PRO A 42 -16.41 13.12 8.74
N ARG A 43 -15.93 14.04 9.59
CA ARG A 43 -16.75 15.15 10.14
C ARG A 43 -17.19 16.18 9.10
N GLY A 44 -16.36 16.42 8.08
CA GLY A 44 -16.66 17.38 7.02
C GLY A 44 -17.37 16.78 5.80
N GLN A 45 -17.04 15.53 5.45
CA GLN A 45 -17.39 14.91 4.16
C GLN A 45 -18.24 13.63 4.30
N GLY A 46 -18.49 13.15 5.53
CA GLY A 46 -19.21 11.91 5.80
C GLY A 46 -18.38 10.64 5.62
N TYR A 47 -18.81 9.55 6.27
CA TYR A 47 -18.10 8.26 6.29
C TYR A 47 -17.94 7.62 4.92
N VAL A 48 -18.92 7.77 4.02
CA VAL A 48 -18.86 7.18 2.68
C VAL A 48 -17.78 7.86 1.85
N SER A 49 -17.81 9.19 1.75
CA SER A 49 -16.78 9.96 1.01
C SER A 49 -15.40 9.73 1.60
N MET A 50 -15.30 9.76 2.94
CA MET A 50 -14.07 9.51 3.69
C MET A 50 -13.48 8.12 3.43
N THR A 51 -14.30 7.08 3.23
CA THR A 51 -13.79 5.72 2.95
C THR A 51 -13.21 5.60 1.54
N ILE A 52 -13.71 6.36 0.57
CA ILE A 52 -13.25 6.28 -0.83
C ILE A 52 -11.79 6.72 -0.96
N SER A 53 -11.41 7.86 -0.35
CA SER A 53 -10.04 8.39 -0.46
C SER A 53 -8.93 7.41 -0.03
N PRO A 54 -8.94 6.83 1.18
CA PRO A 54 -7.92 5.87 1.60
C PRO A 54 -7.97 4.57 0.78
N VAL A 55 -9.14 4.14 0.29
CA VAL A 55 -9.23 2.98 -0.62
C VAL A 55 -8.53 3.27 -1.94
N VAL A 56 -8.77 4.44 -2.56
CA VAL A 56 -8.10 4.84 -3.81
C VAL A 56 -6.59 4.92 -3.62
N VAL A 57 -6.12 5.53 -2.53
CA VAL A 57 -4.69 5.61 -2.21
C VAL A 57 -4.09 4.21 -2.02
N PHE A 58 -4.76 3.34 -1.26
CA PHE A 58 -4.28 1.98 -1.00
C PHE A 58 -4.21 1.15 -2.28
N VAL A 59 -5.21 1.25 -3.16
CA VAL A 59 -5.21 0.61 -4.48
C VAL A 59 -4.07 1.15 -5.34
N GLY A 60 -3.84 2.46 -5.36
CA GLY A 60 -2.72 3.08 -6.07
C GLY A 60 -1.36 2.56 -5.59
N MET A 61 -1.15 2.45 -4.27
CA MET A 61 0.05 1.85 -3.68
C MET A 61 0.22 0.38 -4.07
N ALA A 62 -0.87 -0.40 -4.06
CA ALA A 62 -0.84 -1.80 -4.45
C ALA A 62 -0.47 -1.98 -5.94
N LEU A 63 -1.04 -1.16 -6.82
CA LEU A 63 -0.72 -1.15 -8.26
C LEU A 63 0.75 -0.78 -8.51
N MET A 64 1.28 0.22 -7.80
CA MET A 64 2.69 0.61 -7.90
C MET A 64 3.61 -0.50 -7.40
N SER A 65 3.31 -1.10 -6.25
CA SER A 65 4.07 -2.22 -5.69
C SER A 65 4.08 -3.42 -6.65
N PHE A 66 2.93 -3.74 -7.25
CA PHE A 66 2.81 -4.76 -8.28
C PHE A 66 3.61 -4.42 -9.56
N GLY A 67 3.56 -3.16 -10.01
CA GLY A 67 4.32 -2.69 -11.17
C GLY A 67 5.83 -2.85 -10.98
N VAL A 68 6.35 -2.54 -9.80
CA VAL A 68 7.78 -2.76 -9.44
C VAL A 68 8.13 -4.24 -9.47
N TYR A 69 7.29 -5.10 -8.88
CA TYR A 69 7.49 -6.55 -8.93
C TYR A 69 7.50 -7.08 -10.38
N TRP A 70 6.58 -6.61 -11.21
CA TRP A 70 6.48 -7.01 -12.61
C TRP A 70 7.65 -6.52 -13.46
N ALA A 71 8.11 -5.27 -13.26
CA ALA A 71 9.30 -4.76 -13.92
C ALA A 71 10.57 -5.53 -13.51
N GLY A 72 10.71 -5.85 -12.22
CA GLY A 72 11.84 -6.63 -11.70
C GLY A 72 11.88 -8.07 -12.21
N THR A 73 10.71 -8.70 -12.38
CA THR A 73 10.62 -10.05 -12.96
C THR A 73 10.95 -10.05 -14.46
N ARG A 74 10.52 -9.03 -15.22
CA ARG A 74 10.85 -8.86 -16.65
C ARG A 74 12.33 -8.62 -16.94
N GLY A 75 13.03 -7.86 -16.08
CA GLY A 75 14.46 -7.61 -16.23
C GLY A 75 15.30 -8.89 -16.13
N ARG A 76 14.94 -9.77 -15.20
CA ARG A 76 15.61 -11.04 -14.96
C ARG A 76 15.51 -12.02 -16.13
N SER A 77 14.38 -12.05 -16.83
CA SER A 77 14.18 -12.91 -18.00
C SER A 77 15.04 -12.53 -19.20
N ARG A 78 15.48 -11.26 -19.31
CA ARG A 78 16.38 -10.82 -20.39
C ARG A 78 17.84 -11.15 -20.12
N GLU A 79 18.27 -11.10 -18.87
CA GLU A 79 19.64 -11.49 -18.47
C GLU A 79 19.87 -13.00 -18.58
N GLU A 80 18.85 -13.82 -18.30
CA GLU A 80 18.94 -15.29 -18.37
C GLU A 80 18.93 -15.84 -19.82
N VAL A 81 18.45 -15.07 -20.79
CA VAL A 81 18.49 -15.43 -22.22
C VAL A 81 19.77 -14.92 -22.92
N ALA A 82 20.46 -13.96 -22.31
CA ALA A 82 21.69 -13.37 -22.85
C ALA A 82 22.99 -13.99 -22.26
N ALA A 83 22.86 -14.91 -21.30
CA ALA A 83 23.95 -15.66 -20.66
C ALA A 83 23.95 -17.13 -21.13
#